data_AF-A0A348PFA4-F1
#
_entry.id   AF-A0A348PFA4-F1
#
_cell.length_a   1.000
_cell.length_b   1.000
_cell.length_c   1.000
_cell.angle_alpha   90.00
_cell.angle_beta   90.00
_cell.angle_gamma   90.00
#
_symmetry.space_group_name_H-M   'P 1'
#
loop_
_entity.id
_entity.type
_entity.pdbx_description
1 polymer ?
#
loop_
_entity_poly.entity_id
_entity_poly.type
_entity_poly.pdbx_seq_one_letter_code
_entity_poly.pdbx_strand_id
1 'polypeptide(L)'
;MRNTERVIVYSALAGIAAMSFLRGAERNASARPEPTPSDLGPADAVILTGKDTNLTLRNVEGHLAFGEQATAKAWSIGAVGSDKIMKLLLKSERFEDERKRLEESAKSKDEDFRKRYTELETKYKDVDPKAPGFEGGRQEVEGFFKEVEAWRKEIAEKLGKLQAEQIEKAYREMTAATDVLADRNKVDIVLRFVPTSQPFTSNSPADAMLQVQVRTFLHYPETIDLTPELIKELSLKDE
;
A
#
# COMPACT_ATOMS: atom_id res chain seq x y z
N MET A 1 91.71 -0.55 2.07
CA MET A 1 91.12 -1.82 2.52
C MET A 1 92.06 -2.96 2.16
N ARG A 2 92.47 -3.77 3.14
CA ARG A 2 93.35 -4.94 2.96
C ARG A 2 92.61 -6.00 2.14
N ASN A 3 93.32 -6.82 1.34
CA ASN A 3 92.71 -7.83 0.46
C ASN A 3 91.71 -8.76 1.18
N THR A 4 91.93 -9.01 2.47
CA THR A 4 91.02 -9.77 3.36
C THR A 4 89.64 -9.12 3.53
N GLU A 5 89.56 -7.80 3.62
CA GLU A 5 88.28 -7.08 3.77
C GLU A 5 87.45 -7.15 2.48
N ARG A 6 88.11 -7.12 1.31
CA ARG A 6 87.44 -7.29 0.01
C ARG A 6 86.86 -8.70 -0.13
N VAL A 7 87.61 -9.74 0.26
CA VAL A 7 87.14 -11.13 0.19
C VAL A 7 85.90 -11.33 1.07
N ILE A 8 85.88 -10.76 2.27
CA ILE A 8 84.74 -10.85 3.20
C ILE A 8 83.51 -10.11 2.65
N VAL A 9 83.71 -8.93 2.04
CA VAL A 9 82.61 -8.15 1.46
C VAL A 9 82.04 -8.86 0.22
N TYR A 10 82.88 -9.41 -0.65
CA TYR A 10 82.42 -10.13 -1.84
C TYR A 10 81.75 -11.46 -1.50
N SER A 11 82.20 -12.18 -0.46
CA SER A 11 81.54 -13.41 -0.01
C SER A 11 80.21 -13.13 0.69
N ALA A 12 80.11 -12.04 1.47
CA ALA A 12 78.85 -11.59 2.05
C ALA A 12 77.84 -11.16 0.97
N LEU A 13 78.27 -10.42 -0.05
CA LEU A 13 77.43 -10.03 -1.19
C LEU A 13 76.99 -11.24 -2.03
N ALA A 14 77.89 -12.21 -2.26
CA ALA A 14 77.55 -13.45 -2.95
C ALA A 14 76.53 -14.29 -2.17
N GLY A 15 76.64 -14.34 -0.83
CA GLY A 15 75.66 -15.02 0.03
C GLY A 15 74.27 -14.39 -0.01
N ILE A 16 74.19 -13.06 -0.03
CA ILE A 16 72.91 -12.33 -0.14
C ILE A 16 72.29 -12.49 -1.53
N ALA A 17 73.12 -12.47 -2.59
CA ALA A 17 72.65 -12.75 -3.95
C ALA A 17 72.12 -14.19 -4.08
N ALA A 18 72.83 -15.18 -3.52
CA ALA A 18 72.40 -16.57 -3.54
C ALA A 18 71.08 -16.80 -2.76
N MET A 19 70.89 -16.11 -1.62
CA MET A 19 69.61 -16.16 -0.89
C MET A 19 68.45 -15.50 -1.66
N SER A 20 68.73 -14.55 -2.54
CA SER A 20 67.70 -13.91 -3.39
C SER A 20 67.21 -14.84 -4.51
N PHE A 21 68.07 -15.74 -5.01
CA PHE A 21 67.69 -16.77 -5.98
C PHE A 21 67.04 -18.02 -5.35
N LEU A 22 67.19 -18.20 -4.03
CA LEU A 22 66.53 -19.28 -3.26
C LEU A 22 65.16 -18.90 -2.70
N ARG A 23 64.70 -17.66 -2.90
CA ARG A 23 63.27 -17.34 -2.77
C ARG A 23 62.54 -18.05 -3.90
N GLY A 24 62.01 -19.23 -3.56
CA GLY A 24 61.23 -20.07 -4.46
C GLY A 24 60.21 -19.24 -5.23
N ALA A 25 60.06 -19.60 -6.50
CA ALA A 25 59.04 -19.06 -7.39
C ALA A 25 57.75 -18.80 -6.59
N GLU A 26 57.27 -17.56 -6.66
CA GLU A 26 55.99 -17.18 -6.10
C GLU A 26 54.98 -18.25 -6.52
N ARG A 27 54.50 -19.02 -5.55
CA ARG A 27 53.33 -19.85 -5.77
C ARG A 27 52.22 -18.84 -6.02
N ASN A 28 51.92 -18.57 -7.30
CA ASN A 28 50.69 -17.92 -7.66
C ASN A 28 49.59 -18.63 -6.89
N ALA A 29 48.97 -17.91 -5.96
CA ALA A 29 47.75 -18.38 -5.34
C ALA A 29 46.72 -18.40 -6.46
N SER A 30 46.64 -19.53 -7.18
CA SER A 30 45.50 -19.83 -8.02
C SER A 30 44.34 -20.07 -7.07
N ALA A 31 43.65 -18.99 -6.71
CA ALA A 31 42.25 -19.09 -6.38
C ALA A 31 41.59 -19.66 -7.64
N ARG A 32 41.39 -20.98 -7.68
CA ARG A 32 40.37 -21.52 -8.57
C ARG A 32 39.07 -20.92 -8.03
N PRO A 33 38.38 -20.04 -8.78
CA PRO A 33 37.01 -19.74 -8.40
C PRO A 33 36.32 -21.09 -8.24
N GLU A 34 35.63 -21.30 -7.13
CA GLU A 34 34.65 -22.39 -7.11
C GLU A 34 33.81 -22.21 -8.37
N PRO A 35 33.62 -23.27 -9.18
CA PRO A 35 32.75 -23.16 -10.32
C PRO A 35 31.43 -22.63 -9.78
N THR A 36 31.05 -21.42 -10.20
CA THR A 36 29.68 -20.94 -10.05
C THR A 36 28.79 -22.11 -10.48
N PRO A 37 27.81 -22.54 -9.67
CA PRO A 37 26.98 -23.67 -10.02
C PRO A 37 26.53 -23.49 -11.46
N SER A 38 26.97 -24.38 -12.35
CA SER A 38 26.49 -24.35 -13.72
C SER A 38 24.99 -24.55 -13.61
N ASP A 39 24.21 -23.67 -14.24
CA ASP A 39 22.80 -23.91 -14.46
C ASP A 39 22.62 -25.39 -14.83
N LEU A 40 21.64 -26.07 -14.26
CA LEU A 40 21.42 -27.54 -14.39
C LEU A 40 21.19 -28.01 -15.85
N GLY A 41 21.45 -27.16 -16.84
CA GLY A 41 21.00 -27.30 -18.20
C GLY A 41 19.48 -27.18 -18.29
N PRO A 42 18.91 -27.43 -19.47
CA PRO A 42 17.47 -27.67 -19.58
C PRO A 42 17.12 -28.96 -18.82
N ALA A 43 16.62 -28.82 -17.60
CA ALA A 43 16.13 -29.92 -16.78
C ALA A 43 14.61 -29.82 -16.65
N ASP A 44 13.89 -30.89 -16.99
CA ASP A 44 12.42 -30.94 -16.87
C ASP A 44 11.97 -30.97 -15.39
N ALA A 45 12.82 -31.51 -14.50
CA ALA A 45 12.57 -31.56 -13.07
C ALA A 45 13.87 -31.72 -12.25
N VAL A 46 13.82 -31.29 -10.99
CA VAL A 46 14.79 -31.59 -9.94
C VAL A 46 14.15 -32.55 -8.95
N ILE A 47 14.73 -33.75 -8.80
CA ILE A 47 14.23 -34.77 -7.87
C ILE A 47 15.08 -34.73 -6.59
N LEU A 48 14.46 -34.34 -5.49
CA LEU A 48 15.05 -34.40 -4.17
C LEU A 48 14.69 -35.73 -3.51
N THR A 49 15.67 -36.60 -3.33
CA THR A 49 15.46 -37.92 -2.74
C THR A 49 15.21 -37.81 -1.23
N GLY A 50 14.09 -38.36 -0.76
CA GLY A 50 13.73 -38.44 0.66
C GLY A 50 13.75 -39.87 1.19
N LYS A 51 13.66 -40.05 2.52
CA LYS A 51 13.62 -41.40 3.14
C LYS A 51 12.35 -42.17 2.79
N ASP A 52 11.21 -41.49 2.77
CA ASP A 52 9.89 -42.11 2.55
C ASP A 52 9.39 -41.89 1.12
N THR A 53 9.56 -40.68 0.58
CA THR A 53 9.15 -40.32 -0.78
C THR A 53 10.12 -39.29 -1.37
N ASN A 54 10.22 -39.28 -2.70
CA ASN A 54 10.98 -38.26 -3.43
C ASN A 54 10.11 -37.03 -3.68
N LEU A 55 10.68 -35.83 -3.53
CA LEU A 55 10.03 -34.58 -3.90
C LEU A 55 10.48 -34.18 -5.32
N THR A 56 9.53 -33.97 -6.22
CA THR A 56 9.83 -33.54 -7.59
C THR A 56 9.52 -32.06 -7.73
N LEU A 57 10.56 -31.26 -7.96
CA LEU A 57 10.45 -29.84 -8.26
C LEU A 57 10.44 -29.65 -9.77
N ARG A 58 9.51 -28.84 -10.29
CA ARG A 58 9.34 -28.61 -11.73
C ARG A 58 8.87 -27.19 -11.99
N ASN A 59 9.08 -26.72 -13.22
CA ASN A 59 8.48 -25.47 -13.68
C ASN A 59 7.04 -25.73 -14.14
N VAL A 60 6.06 -25.06 -13.53
CA VAL A 60 4.68 -25.02 -14.00
C VAL A 60 4.28 -23.56 -14.12
N GLU A 61 3.99 -23.12 -15.34
CA GLU A 61 3.56 -21.74 -15.65
C GLU A 61 4.55 -20.67 -15.15
N GLY A 62 5.84 -20.98 -15.07
CA GLY A 62 6.86 -20.05 -14.54
C GLY A 62 7.09 -20.14 -13.03
N HIS A 63 6.41 -21.04 -12.32
CA HIS A 63 6.55 -21.25 -10.88
C HIS A 63 7.26 -22.55 -10.54
N LEU A 64 7.93 -22.55 -9.38
CA LEU A 64 8.47 -23.75 -8.77
C LEU A 64 7.33 -24.57 -8.15
N ALA A 65 6.86 -25.60 -8.86
CA ALA A 65 5.86 -26.53 -8.38
C ALA A 65 6.50 -27.77 -7.74
N PHE A 66 5.86 -28.29 -6.69
CA PHE A 66 6.34 -29.41 -5.89
C PHE A 66 5.26 -30.50 -5.66
N GLY A 67 4.11 -30.37 -6.33
CA GLY A 67 3.02 -31.35 -6.32
C GLY A 67 2.06 -31.18 -7.49
N GLU A 68 1.10 -32.10 -7.63
CA GLU A 68 0.11 -32.12 -8.73
C GLU A 68 -1.06 -31.15 -8.53
N GLN A 69 -1.30 -30.71 -7.28
CA GLN A 69 -2.38 -29.77 -6.99
C GLN A 69 -2.02 -28.37 -7.50
N ALA A 70 -3.01 -27.62 -7.99
CA ALA A 70 -2.80 -26.26 -8.50
C ALA A 70 -2.16 -25.30 -7.47
N THR A 71 -2.33 -25.56 -6.18
CA THR A 71 -1.77 -24.77 -5.08
C THR A 71 -0.40 -25.26 -4.60
N ALA A 72 0.08 -26.42 -5.05
CA ALA A 72 1.37 -27.00 -4.68
C ALA A 72 2.53 -26.38 -5.48
N LYS A 73 2.62 -25.05 -5.45
CA LYS A 73 3.66 -24.24 -6.09
C LYS A 73 4.08 -23.06 -5.22
N ALA A 74 5.27 -22.54 -5.49
CA ALA A 74 5.76 -21.32 -4.87
C ALA A 74 5.03 -20.10 -5.47
N TRP A 75 4.54 -19.23 -4.60
CA TRP A 75 3.80 -18.04 -4.95
C TRP A 75 4.61 -16.80 -4.58
N SER A 76 4.70 -15.86 -5.51
CA SER A 76 5.23 -14.53 -5.26
C SER A 76 4.17 -13.67 -4.57
N ILE A 77 4.63 -12.84 -3.63
CA ILE A 77 3.73 -12.02 -2.80
C ILE A 77 4.12 -10.55 -2.95
N GLY A 78 3.11 -9.72 -3.19
CA GLY A 78 3.16 -8.28 -3.09
C GLY A 78 2.21 -7.78 -2.01
N ALA A 79 2.37 -6.52 -1.64
CA ALA A 79 1.58 -5.86 -0.62
C ALA A 79 1.23 -4.45 -1.08
N VAL A 80 0.04 -3.97 -0.71
CA VAL A 80 -0.43 -2.62 -1.03
C VAL A 80 -1.00 -1.94 0.22
N GLY A 81 -0.54 -0.72 0.47
CA GLY A 81 -1.02 0.22 1.47
C GLY A 81 -2.42 0.75 1.13
N SER A 82 -3.44 -0.09 1.24
CA SER A 82 -4.79 0.21 0.73
C SER A 82 -5.42 1.45 1.37
N ASP A 83 -5.14 1.72 2.66
CA ASP A 83 -5.65 2.92 3.35
C ASP A 83 -5.17 4.21 2.66
N LYS A 84 -3.88 4.27 2.32
CA LYS A 84 -3.29 5.43 1.64
C LYS A 84 -3.89 5.61 0.24
N ILE A 85 -3.93 4.54 -0.55
CA ILE A 85 -4.47 4.58 -1.92
C ILE A 85 -5.94 5.00 -1.93
N MET A 86 -6.76 4.41 -1.06
CA MET A 86 -8.19 4.76 -0.96
C MET A 86 -8.39 6.23 -0.59
N LYS A 87 -7.59 6.77 0.35
CA LYS A 87 -7.66 8.19 0.72
C LYS A 87 -7.30 9.10 -0.45
N LEU A 88 -6.25 8.76 -1.19
CA LEU A 88 -5.84 9.53 -2.38
C LEU A 88 -6.90 9.48 -3.48
N LEU A 89 -7.45 8.29 -3.78
CA LEU A 89 -8.53 8.13 -4.75
C LEU A 89 -9.76 8.97 -4.35
N LEU A 90 -10.20 8.88 -3.09
CA LEU A 90 -11.36 9.62 -2.59
C LEU A 90 -11.15 11.14 -2.55
N LYS A 91 -9.91 11.62 -2.58
CA LYS A 91 -9.52 13.03 -2.72
C LYS A 91 -9.29 13.46 -4.17
N SER A 92 -9.43 12.56 -5.15
CA SER A 92 -9.33 12.95 -6.55
C SER A 92 -10.42 13.94 -6.94
N GLU A 93 -10.10 14.85 -7.86
CA GLU A 93 -11.00 15.91 -8.33
C GLU A 93 -12.38 15.35 -8.72
N ARG A 94 -12.42 14.21 -9.42
CA ARG A 94 -13.66 13.56 -9.84
C ARG A 94 -14.64 13.27 -8.69
N PHE A 95 -14.16 12.76 -7.56
CA PHE A 95 -15.03 12.45 -6.42
C PHE A 95 -15.28 13.67 -5.54
N GLU A 96 -14.31 14.57 -5.45
CA GLU A 96 -14.43 15.80 -4.68
C GLU A 96 -15.47 16.75 -5.29
N ASP A 97 -15.47 16.93 -6.61
CA ASP A 97 -16.39 17.82 -7.32
C ASP A 97 -17.85 17.38 -7.16
N GLU A 98 -18.11 16.07 -7.22
CA GLU A 98 -19.45 15.52 -7.04
C GLU A 98 -19.97 15.74 -5.60
N ARG A 99 -19.10 15.56 -4.59
CA ARG A 99 -19.45 15.87 -3.19
C ARG A 99 -19.68 17.36 -3.00
N LYS A 100 -18.78 18.21 -3.51
CA LYS A 100 -18.89 19.67 -3.44
C LYS A 100 -20.20 20.16 -4.05
N ARG A 101 -20.58 19.65 -5.21
CA ARG A 101 -21.85 20.00 -5.87
C ARG A 101 -23.06 19.67 -5.00
N LEU A 102 -23.06 18.51 -4.33
CA LEU A 102 -24.15 18.13 -3.44
C LEU A 102 -24.16 18.99 -2.16
N GLU A 103 -22.99 19.27 -1.59
CA GLU A 103 -22.84 20.16 -0.44
C GLU A 103 -23.27 21.61 -0.74
N GLU A 104 -22.92 22.15 -1.91
CA GLU A 104 -23.35 23.47 -2.36
C GLU A 104 -24.87 23.52 -2.56
N SER A 105 -25.46 22.49 -3.18
CA SER A 105 -26.91 22.37 -3.29
C SER A 105 -27.58 22.30 -1.91
N ALA A 106 -26.96 21.62 -0.94
CA ALA A 106 -27.46 21.54 0.42
C ALA A 106 -27.39 22.90 1.15
N LYS A 107 -26.26 23.61 1.01
CA LYS A 107 -26.06 24.96 1.58
C LYS A 107 -27.08 25.96 1.03
N SER A 108 -27.29 25.97 -0.29
CA SER A 108 -28.29 26.85 -0.92
C SER A 108 -29.68 26.59 -0.37
N LYS A 109 -30.05 25.33 -0.14
CA LYS A 109 -31.37 24.99 0.41
C LYS A 109 -31.48 25.33 1.89
N ASP A 110 -30.41 25.19 2.68
CA ASP A 110 -30.37 25.64 4.08
C ASP A 110 -30.57 27.16 4.18
N GLU A 111 -29.95 27.94 3.29
CA GLU A 111 -30.14 29.39 3.21
C GLU A 111 -31.59 29.77 2.89
N ASP A 112 -32.25 29.05 1.98
CA ASP A 112 -33.68 29.25 1.68
C ASP A 112 -34.56 28.95 2.91
N PHE A 113 -34.24 27.88 3.66
CA PHE A 113 -34.95 27.57 4.90
C PHE A 113 -34.73 28.66 5.96
N ARG A 114 -33.52 29.21 6.09
CA ARG A 114 -33.26 30.33 7.01
C ARG A 114 -34.09 31.57 6.67
N LYS A 115 -34.19 31.94 5.39
CA LYS A 115 -35.03 33.07 4.94
C LYS A 115 -36.49 32.84 5.28
N ARG A 116 -37.04 31.66 4.93
CA ARG A 116 -38.42 31.27 5.26
C ARG A 116 -38.69 31.25 6.76
N TYR A 117 -37.71 30.81 7.56
CA TYR A 117 -37.82 30.84 9.01
C TYR A 117 -37.93 32.27 9.54
N THR A 118 -37.08 33.19 9.09
CA THR A 118 -37.15 34.61 9.47
C THR A 118 -38.47 35.26 9.05
N GLU A 119 -39.02 34.90 7.89
CA GLU A 119 -40.34 35.35 7.44
C GLU A 119 -41.46 34.84 8.36
N LEU A 120 -41.45 33.55 8.71
CA LEU A 120 -42.41 32.94 9.63
C LEU A 120 -42.32 33.53 11.04
N GLU A 121 -41.10 33.73 11.56
CA GLU A 121 -40.87 34.38 12.85
C GLU A 121 -41.43 35.80 12.84
N THR A 122 -41.15 36.59 11.81
CA THR A 122 -41.68 37.96 11.68
C THR A 122 -43.20 37.98 11.60
N LYS A 123 -43.81 37.01 10.90
CA LYS A 123 -45.26 36.92 10.70
C LYS A 123 -46.02 36.50 11.98
N TYR A 124 -45.42 35.65 12.82
CA TYR A 124 -46.13 34.98 13.91
C TYR A 124 -45.64 35.29 15.33
N LYS A 125 -44.48 35.94 15.53
CA LYS A 125 -43.91 36.20 16.87
C LYS A 125 -44.82 36.99 17.83
N ASP A 126 -45.65 37.89 17.30
CA ASP A 126 -46.49 38.81 18.08
C ASP A 126 -47.99 38.47 17.99
N VAL A 127 -48.34 37.30 17.42
CA VAL A 127 -49.75 36.90 17.26
C VAL A 127 -50.30 36.38 18.59
N ASP A 128 -51.38 36.98 19.06
CA ASP A 128 -52.07 36.57 20.29
C ASP A 128 -52.60 35.12 20.14
N PRO A 129 -52.32 34.20 21.10
CA PRO A 129 -52.88 32.86 21.13
C PRO A 129 -54.40 32.77 21.02
N LYS A 130 -55.13 33.87 21.30
CA LYS A 130 -56.59 33.97 21.20
C LYS A 130 -57.08 34.62 19.90
N ALA A 131 -56.17 35.08 19.03
CA ALA A 131 -56.54 35.74 17.77
C ALA A 131 -57.10 34.74 16.74
N PRO A 132 -58.11 35.13 15.94
CA PRO A 132 -58.57 34.33 14.81
C PRO A 132 -57.44 34.21 13.78
N GLY A 133 -56.88 33.01 13.64
CA GLY A 133 -55.74 32.72 12.75
C GLY A 133 -54.52 32.12 13.43
N PHE A 134 -54.45 32.12 14.77
CA PHE A 134 -53.33 31.54 15.53
C PHE A 134 -53.07 30.07 15.19
N GLU A 135 -54.12 29.23 15.13
CA GLU A 135 -53.98 27.82 14.76
C GLU A 135 -53.49 27.61 13.32
N GLY A 136 -53.88 28.46 12.37
CA GLY A 136 -53.35 28.41 11.01
C GLY A 136 -51.85 28.73 10.97
N GLY A 137 -51.41 29.72 11.74
CA GLY A 137 -50.00 30.07 11.86
C GLY A 137 -49.17 29.00 12.56
N ARG A 138 -49.72 28.39 13.62
CA ARG A 138 -49.12 27.23 14.29
C ARG A 138 -48.92 26.07 13.32
N GLN A 139 -49.94 25.72 12.53
CA GLN A 139 -49.84 24.66 11.53
C GLN A 139 -48.80 24.97 10.44
N GLU A 140 -48.69 26.23 10.00
CA GLU A 140 -47.68 26.66 9.03
C GLU A 140 -46.26 26.49 9.58
N VAL A 141 -46.02 26.90 10.84
CA VAL A 141 -44.74 26.74 11.53
C VAL A 141 -44.40 25.27 11.78
N GLU A 142 -45.37 24.47 12.26
CA GLU A 142 -45.18 23.02 12.45
C GLU A 142 -44.90 22.32 11.11
N GLY A 143 -45.59 22.70 10.04
CA GLY A 143 -45.36 22.20 8.69
C GLY A 143 -43.95 22.52 8.16
N PHE A 144 -43.49 23.75 8.38
CA PHE A 144 -42.13 24.17 8.04
C PHE A 144 -41.07 23.33 8.76
N PHE A 145 -41.21 23.10 10.07
CA PHE A 145 -40.25 22.28 10.81
C PHE A 145 -40.24 20.82 10.35
N LYS A 146 -41.40 20.25 10.02
CA LYS A 146 -41.48 18.91 9.42
C LYS A 146 -40.79 18.85 8.05
N GLU A 147 -40.94 19.88 7.22
CA GLU A 147 -40.27 19.99 5.92
C GLU A 147 -38.75 20.03 6.09
N VAL A 148 -38.24 20.86 7.01
CA VAL A 148 -36.81 20.97 7.32
C VAL A 148 -36.25 19.65 7.83
N GLU A 149 -36.96 18.98 8.74
CA GLU A 149 -36.54 17.67 9.27
C GLU A 149 -36.48 16.61 8.17
N ALA A 150 -37.52 16.52 7.34
CA ALA A 150 -37.57 15.58 6.22
C ALA A 150 -36.43 15.84 5.22
N TRP A 151 -36.18 17.10 4.87
CA TRP A 151 -35.07 17.46 3.99
C TRP A 151 -33.71 17.14 4.60
N ARG A 152 -33.48 17.40 5.90
CA ARG A 152 -32.23 17.05 6.59
C ARG A 152 -31.95 15.56 6.55
N LYS A 153 -32.99 14.73 6.72
CA LYS A 153 -32.88 13.29 6.59
C LYS A 153 -32.54 12.89 5.14
N GLU A 154 -33.25 13.46 4.16
CA GLU A 154 -33.03 13.17 2.74
C GLU A 154 -31.59 13.53 2.30
N ILE A 155 -31.08 14.70 2.69
CA ILE A 155 -29.72 15.10 2.30
C ILE A 155 -28.65 14.25 2.99
N ALA A 156 -28.86 13.87 4.25
CA ALA A 156 -27.96 12.95 4.95
C ALA A 156 -27.92 11.57 4.27
N GLU A 157 -29.07 11.05 3.86
CA GLU A 157 -29.17 9.80 3.10
C GLU A 157 -28.48 9.90 1.74
N LYS A 158 -28.67 11.01 1.00
CA LYS A 158 -28.01 11.26 -0.28
C LYS A 158 -26.49 11.34 -0.14
N LEU A 159 -25.99 12.07 0.86
CA LEU A 159 -24.56 12.18 1.15
C LEU A 159 -23.97 10.83 1.54
N GLY A 160 -24.64 10.08 2.43
CA GLY A 160 -24.20 8.74 2.84
C GLY A 160 -24.16 7.76 1.66
N LYS A 161 -25.18 7.78 0.80
CA LYS A 161 -25.22 6.95 -0.42
C LYS A 161 -24.09 7.33 -1.38
N LEU A 162 -23.90 8.62 -1.64
CA LEU A 162 -22.82 9.09 -2.51
C LEU A 162 -21.45 8.65 -1.97
N GLN A 163 -21.19 8.81 -0.68
CA GLN A 163 -19.94 8.39 -0.05
C GLN A 163 -19.73 6.87 -0.19
N ALA A 164 -20.76 6.07 0.04
CA ALA A 164 -20.68 4.61 -0.14
C ALA A 164 -20.37 4.22 -1.59
N GLU A 165 -21.03 4.84 -2.57
CA GLU A 165 -20.78 4.60 -3.99
C GLU A 165 -19.36 5.01 -4.40
N GLN A 166 -18.85 6.13 -3.88
CA GLN A 166 -17.49 6.58 -4.14
C GLN A 166 -16.45 5.63 -3.54
N ILE A 167 -16.68 5.11 -2.32
CA ILE A 167 -15.83 4.08 -1.70
C ILE A 167 -15.80 2.82 -2.57
N GLU A 168 -16.96 2.35 -3.04
CA GLU A 168 -17.01 1.16 -3.90
C GLU A 168 -16.27 1.38 -5.22
N LYS A 169 -16.52 2.51 -5.89
CA LYS A 169 -15.85 2.86 -7.16
C LYS A 169 -14.33 2.95 -6.97
N ALA A 170 -13.87 3.64 -5.92
CA ALA A 170 -12.46 3.74 -5.60
C ALA A 170 -11.83 2.36 -5.31
N TYR A 171 -12.54 1.49 -4.59
CA TYR A 171 -12.06 0.14 -4.31
C TYR A 171 -11.90 -0.68 -5.60
N ARG A 172 -12.90 -0.63 -6.51
CA ARG A 172 -12.84 -1.33 -7.81
C ARG A 172 -11.70 -0.83 -8.70
N GLU A 173 -11.47 0.48 -8.69
CA GLU A 173 -10.36 1.10 -9.43
C GLU A 173 -9.00 0.67 -8.88
N MET A 174 -8.85 0.67 -7.55
CA MET A 174 -7.65 0.16 -6.88
C MET A 174 -7.41 -1.31 -7.20
N THR A 175 -8.44 -2.17 -7.16
CA THR A 175 -8.28 -3.60 -7.48
C THR A 175 -7.88 -3.80 -8.94
N ALA A 176 -8.50 -3.09 -9.89
CA ALA A 176 -8.16 -3.21 -11.30
C ALA A 176 -6.71 -2.76 -11.60
N ALA A 177 -6.26 -1.67 -10.99
CA ALA A 177 -4.88 -1.22 -11.12
C ALA A 177 -3.89 -2.17 -10.42
N THR A 178 -4.31 -2.80 -9.32
CA THR A 178 -3.52 -3.84 -8.65
C THR A 178 -3.33 -5.07 -9.55
N ASP A 179 -4.38 -5.51 -10.26
CA ASP A 179 -4.29 -6.63 -11.21
C ASP A 179 -3.28 -6.34 -12.32
N VAL A 180 -3.32 -5.13 -12.88
CA VAL A 180 -2.35 -4.68 -13.91
C VAL A 180 -0.91 -4.71 -13.37
N LEU A 181 -0.69 -4.28 -12.13
CA LEU A 181 0.63 -4.33 -11.51
C LEU A 181 1.08 -5.75 -11.18
N ALA A 182 0.17 -6.60 -10.70
CA ALA A 182 0.44 -7.99 -10.41
C ALA A 182 0.90 -8.73 -11.67
N ASP A 183 0.20 -8.55 -12.79
CA ASP A 183 0.55 -9.14 -14.08
C ASP A 183 1.90 -8.64 -14.62
N ARG A 184 2.17 -7.33 -14.46
CA ARG A 184 3.41 -6.68 -14.90
C ARG A 184 4.62 -7.14 -14.10
N ASN A 185 4.45 -7.24 -12.78
CA ASN A 185 5.53 -7.58 -11.85
C ASN A 185 5.65 -9.09 -11.58
N LYS A 186 4.78 -9.90 -12.21
CA LYS A 186 4.70 -11.35 -11.98
C LYS A 186 4.52 -11.68 -10.49
N VAL A 187 3.60 -10.95 -9.87
CA VAL A 187 3.17 -11.15 -8.49
C VAL A 187 1.87 -11.94 -8.48
N ASP A 188 1.83 -13.04 -7.75
CA ASP A 188 0.69 -13.95 -7.75
C ASP A 188 -0.38 -13.55 -6.73
N ILE A 189 0.05 -13.05 -5.58
CA ILE A 189 -0.82 -12.72 -4.47
C ILE A 189 -0.49 -11.30 -4.01
N VAL A 190 -1.47 -10.41 -4.05
CA VAL A 190 -1.34 -9.07 -3.48
C VAL A 190 -2.18 -8.95 -2.22
N LEU A 191 -1.55 -8.62 -1.10
CA LEU A 191 -2.22 -8.43 0.19
C LEU A 191 -2.37 -6.95 0.50
N ARG A 192 -3.56 -6.56 0.97
CA ARG A 192 -3.73 -5.25 1.60
C ARG A 192 -2.98 -5.22 2.94
N PHE A 193 -2.39 -4.10 3.28
CA PHE A 193 -1.86 -3.86 4.61
C PHE A 193 -1.89 -2.38 4.98
N VAL A 194 -1.66 -2.09 6.26
CA VAL A 194 -1.29 -0.78 6.76
C VAL A 194 0.15 -0.87 7.27
N PRO A 195 1.05 0.05 6.89
CA PRO A 195 2.43 0.04 7.38
C PRO A 195 2.50 0.17 8.91
N THR A 196 3.44 -0.54 9.53
CA THR A 196 3.68 -0.43 10.98
C THR A 196 4.26 0.94 11.37
N SER A 197 4.88 1.65 10.42
CA SER A 197 5.35 3.03 10.57
C SER A 197 4.21 4.05 10.64
N GLN A 198 3.02 3.72 10.15
CA GLN A 198 1.87 4.62 10.21
C GLN A 198 1.38 4.74 11.66
N PRO A 199 1.27 5.96 12.22
CA PRO A 199 0.85 6.15 13.59
C PRO A 199 -0.61 5.73 13.81
N PHE A 200 -0.93 5.36 15.05
CA PHE A 200 -2.31 5.09 15.45
C PHE A 200 -3.10 6.39 15.58
N THR A 201 -4.33 6.38 15.06
CA THR A 201 -5.28 7.52 15.16
C THR A 201 -6.58 7.13 15.86
N SER A 202 -6.54 6.10 16.69
CA SER A 202 -7.69 5.51 17.38
C SER A 202 -8.16 6.36 18.56
N ASN A 203 -9.47 6.58 18.69
CA ASN A 203 -10.07 7.28 19.84
C ASN A 203 -10.66 6.32 20.88
N SER A 204 -10.66 5.01 20.59
CA SER A 204 -11.18 3.97 21.48
C SER A 204 -10.32 2.70 21.41
N PRO A 205 -10.40 1.82 22.43
CA PRO A 205 -9.75 0.51 22.37
C PRO A 205 -10.23 -0.35 21.18
N ALA A 206 -11.50 -0.24 20.79
CA ALA A 206 -12.05 -0.96 19.64
C ALA A 206 -11.39 -0.51 18.33
N ASP A 207 -11.24 0.81 18.13
CA ASP A 207 -10.56 1.36 16.94
C ASP A 207 -9.08 0.97 16.91
N ALA A 208 -8.42 0.96 18.07
CA ALA A 208 -7.04 0.52 18.17
C ALA A 208 -6.89 -0.96 17.77
N MET A 209 -7.80 -1.83 18.21
CA MET A 209 -7.79 -3.24 17.83
C MET A 209 -8.04 -3.45 16.33
N LEU A 210 -8.97 -2.70 15.72
CA LEU A 210 -9.16 -2.73 14.27
C LEU A 210 -7.88 -2.31 13.53
N GLN A 211 -7.20 -1.27 14.03
CA GLN A 211 -5.94 -0.81 13.50
C GLN A 211 -4.82 -1.86 13.61
N VAL A 212 -4.78 -2.67 14.68
CA VAL A 212 -3.87 -3.83 14.76
C VAL A 212 -4.22 -4.88 13.70
N GLN A 213 -5.51 -5.20 13.53
CA GLN A 213 -5.96 -6.25 12.60
C GLN A 213 -5.67 -5.96 11.13
N VAL A 214 -5.68 -4.68 10.72
CA VAL A 214 -5.37 -4.29 9.33
C VAL A 214 -3.87 -4.20 9.04
N ARG A 215 -3.01 -4.29 10.06
CA ARG A 215 -1.55 -4.38 9.91
C ARG A 215 -1.13 -5.83 9.72
N THR A 216 -1.46 -6.38 8.56
CA THR A 216 -1.24 -7.79 8.20
C THR A 216 0.23 -8.21 8.35
N PHE A 217 1.17 -7.33 8.02
CA PHE A 217 2.60 -7.57 8.20
C PHE A 217 3.16 -6.78 9.38
N LEU A 218 3.86 -7.46 10.28
CA LEU A 218 4.63 -6.82 11.36
C LEU A 218 6.06 -6.47 10.92
N HIS A 219 6.61 -7.30 10.03
CA HIS A 219 7.90 -7.10 9.38
C HIS A 219 7.79 -7.63 7.95
N TYR A 220 8.35 -6.90 7.00
CA TYR A 220 8.33 -7.23 5.58
C TYR A 220 9.49 -6.51 4.87
N PRO A 221 10.03 -7.08 3.79
CA PRO A 221 10.98 -6.37 2.94
C PRO A 221 10.26 -5.27 2.16
N GLU A 222 10.87 -4.09 2.00
CA GLU A 222 10.26 -2.98 1.24
C GLU A 222 9.95 -3.35 -0.21
N THR A 223 10.68 -4.32 -0.77
CA THR A 223 10.51 -4.78 -2.17
C THR A 223 9.18 -5.46 -2.45
N ILE A 224 8.42 -5.89 -1.43
CA ILE A 224 7.07 -6.41 -1.64
C ILE A 224 6.01 -5.30 -1.63
N ASP A 225 6.34 -4.09 -1.18
CA ASP A 225 5.39 -2.97 -1.12
C ASP A 225 5.24 -2.34 -2.51
N LEU A 226 4.10 -2.60 -3.15
CA LEU A 226 3.71 -2.10 -4.47
C LEU A 226 2.97 -0.77 -4.40
N THR A 227 2.84 -0.15 -3.21
CA THR A 227 2.12 1.11 -3.02
C THR A 227 2.67 2.23 -3.92
N PRO A 228 3.99 2.46 -4.03
CA PRO A 228 4.53 3.51 -4.88
C PRO A 228 4.21 3.33 -6.36
N GLU A 229 4.28 2.08 -6.85
CA GLU A 229 3.92 1.71 -8.22
C GLU A 229 2.43 1.92 -8.47
N LEU A 230 1.58 1.60 -7.49
CA LEU A 230 0.14 1.76 -7.61
C LEU A 230 -0.30 3.23 -7.60
N ILE A 231 0.37 4.08 -6.81
CA ILE A 231 0.19 5.54 -6.88
C ILE A 231 0.47 6.04 -8.29
N LYS A 232 1.57 5.58 -8.91
CA LYS A 232 1.94 5.96 -10.28
C LYS A 232 0.94 5.44 -11.32
N GLU A 233 0.54 4.16 -11.22
CA GLU A 233 -0.42 3.54 -12.13
C GLU A 233 -1.77 4.28 -12.11
N LEU A 234 -2.23 4.68 -10.92
CA LEU A 234 -3.46 5.42 -10.73
C LEU A 234 -3.31 6.94 -10.95
N SER A 235 -2.11 7.42 -11.33
CA SER A 235 -1.80 8.85 -11.51
C SER A 235 -2.19 9.71 -10.29
N LEU A 236 -2.02 9.17 -9.08
CA LEU A 236 -2.36 9.84 -7.83
C LEU A 236 -1.22 10.77 -7.42
N LYS A 237 -1.57 11.93 -6.85
CA LYS A 237 -0.61 12.87 -6.27
C LYS A 237 -0.44 12.53 -4.79
N ASP A 238 0.78 12.16 -4.42
CA ASP A 238 1.19 11.98 -3.03
C ASP A 238 1.82 13.28 -2.56
N GLU A 239 1.16 14.02 -1.66
CA GLU A 239 1.65 15.28 -1.07
C GLU A 239 2.55 15.01 0.14
#